data_AF-A0A2W5TUP5-F1
#
_entry.id   AF-A0A2W5TUP5-F1
#
_cell.length_a   1.000
_cell.length_b   1.000
_cell.length_c   1.000
_cell.angle_alpha   90.00
_cell.angle_beta   90.00
_cell.angle_gamma   90.00
#
_symmetry.space_group_name_H-M   'P 1'
#
loop_
_entity.id
_entity.type
_entity.pdbx_description
1 polymer ?
#
loop_
_entity_poly.entity_id
_entity_poly.type
_entity_poly.pdbx_seq_one_letter_code
_entity_poly.pdbx_strand_id
1 'polypeptide(L)'
;MRDDMFKVIVERPRWGASHAVSPKLKRMPQADAGRIGVKRHACIGAPYTKSLNENLGPLVRYLRRQRGRRWDAVFSEICAKLDTGSTVKMHVREHIEDFVLTRISIGRYGEWMFEGQVLGRRDQWFRRRKLFVDPRNGVLKDMAVLEAMLVSGMVTGQGGAR
;
A
#
# COMPACT_ATOMS: atom_id res chain seq x y z
N MET A 1 -1.04 -14.83 11.95
CA MET A 1 -0.45 -13.49 12.22
C MET A 1 -0.29 -13.30 13.75
N ARG A 2 0.66 -12.49 14.24
CA ARG A 2 0.74 -12.16 15.69
C ARG A 2 -0.43 -11.25 16.09
N ASP A 3 -0.93 -11.37 17.32
CA ASP A 3 -2.11 -10.62 17.80
C ASP A 3 -1.80 -9.12 18.02
N ASP A 4 -0.58 -8.82 18.42
CA ASP A 4 -0.10 -7.47 18.72
C ASP A 4 0.52 -6.76 17.51
N MET A 5 0.33 -7.27 16.29
CA MET A 5 1.01 -6.75 15.10
C MET A 5 0.73 -5.27 14.85
N PHE A 6 -0.51 -4.82 15.03
CA PHE A 6 -0.87 -3.41 14.83
C PHE A 6 -0.11 -2.47 15.79
N LYS A 7 0.17 -2.94 17.01
CA LYS A 7 0.92 -2.20 18.02
C LYS A 7 2.37 -2.01 17.57
N VAL A 8 3.01 -3.10 17.11
CA VAL A 8 4.39 -3.08 16.59
C VAL A 8 4.55 -2.17 15.36
N ILE A 9 3.50 -2.06 14.53
CA ILE A 9 3.52 -1.20 13.34
C ILE A 9 3.45 0.29 13.72
N VAL A 10 2.74 0.65 14.79
CA VAL A 10 2.27 2.03 15.03
C VAL A 10 3.05 2.75 16.14
N GLU A 11 3.74 2.03 17.02
CA GLU A 11 4.41 2.60 18.19
C GLU A 11 5.71 3.37 17.91
N ARG A 12 6.12 3.54 16.66
CA ARG A 12 7.34 4.30 16.34
C ARG A 12 7.10 5.81 16.49
N PRO A 13 8.04 6.58 17.08
CA PRO A 13 7.92 8.04 17.15
C PRO A 13 7.73 8.63 15.75
N ARG A 14 6.69 9.46 15.58
CA ARG A 14 6.41 10.10 14.29
C ARG A 14 7.57 11.02 13.92
N TRP A 15 8.07 10.89 12.70
CA TRP A 15 9.04 11.84 12.19
C TRP A 15 8.39 13.24 12.15
N GLY A 16 9.11 14.26 12.60
CA GLY A 16 8.55 15.61 12.77
C GLY A 16 7.75 15.84 14.07
N ALA A 17 7.62 14.85 14.97
CA ALA A 17 6.95 15.04 16.26
C ALA A 17 7.64 16.09 17.14
N SER A 18 8.99 16.11 17.14
CA SER A 18 9.83 17.11 17.81
C SER A 18 9.79 18.49 17.13
N HIS A 19 9.33 18.56 15.89
CA HIS A 19 9.18 19.80 15.12
C HIS A 19 7.75 20.34 15.15
N ALA A 20 6.90 19.83 16.07
CA ALA A 20 5.56 20.35 16.25
C ALA A 20 5.62 21.85 16.58
N VAL A 21 5.04 22.66 15.70
CA VAL A 21 4.96 24.10 15.90
C VAL A 21 4.16 24.38 17.17
N SER A 22 4.60 25.36 17.96
CA SER A 22 3.82 25.84 19.11
C SER A 22 2.38 26.15 18.66
N PRO A 23 1.34 25.74 19.42
CA PRO A 23 -0.05 26.05 19.08
C PRO A 23 -0.35 27.55 19.12
N LYS A 24 0.56 28.38 19.64
CA LYS A 24 0.46 29.84 19.62
C LYS A 24 0.85 30.36 18.23
N LEU A 25 -0.03 31.17 17.60
CA LEU A 25 0.32 31.91 16.39
C LEU A 25 1.57 32.75 16.66
N LYS A 26 2.71 32.35 16.09
CA LYS A 26 3.90 33.20 16.03
C LYS A 26 3.69 34.23 14.92
N ARG A 27 4.05 35.49 15.14
CA ARG A 27 4.08 36.52 14.08
C ARG A 27 4.98 36.02 12.95
N MET A 28 4.41 35.86 11.76
CA MET A 28 5.19 35.63 10.55
C MET A 28 5.75 36.96 10.04
N PRO A 29 6.97 36.97 9.46
CA PRO A 29 7.54 38.17 8.85
C PRO A 29 6.78 38.67 7.60
N GLN A 30 5.90 37.85 7.02
CA GLN A 30 5.16 38.17 5.80
C GLN A 30 4.00 39.13 6.09
N ALA A 31 3.96 40.26 5.36
CA ALA A 31 2.97 41.32 5.51
C ALA A 31 1.51 40.85 5.35
N ASP A 32 1.28 39.77 4.61
CA ASP A 32 -0.06 39.29 4.25
C ASP A 32 -0.60 38.22 5.20
N ALA A 33 0.21 37.81 6.21
CA ALA A 33 -0.12 36.73 7.13
C ALA A 33 -1.35 37.02 8.02
N GLY A 34 -1.77 38.29 8.13
CA GLY A 34 -2.99 38.69 8.83
C GLY A 34 -4.29 38.44 8.06
N ARG A 35 -4.22 38.12 6.76
CA ARG A 35 -5.39 37.93 5.88
C ARG A 35 -5.65 36.46 5.52
N ILE A 36 -4.95 35.53 6.15
CA ILE A 36 -5.10 34.09 5.91
C ILE A 36 -5.79 33.41 7.09
N GLY A 37 -6.66 32.43 6.80
CA GLY A 37 -7.31 31.63 7.84
C GLY A 37 -6.32 30.81 8.66
N VAL A 38 -6.68 30.51 9.91
CA VAL A 38 -5.83 29.81 10.91
C VAL A 38 -5.21 28.51 10.37
N LYS A 39 -5.98 27.73 9.58
CA LYS A 39 -5.49 26.49 8.95
C LYS A 39 -4.34 26.75 7.96
N ARG A 40 -4.46 27.79 7.13
CA ARG A 40 -3.41 28.18 6.17
C ARG A 40 -2.18 28.74 6.90
N HIS A 41 -2.39 29.51 7.96
CA HIS A 41 -1.31 30.00 8.82
C HIS A 41 -0.51 28.86 9.45
N ALA A 42 -1.18 27.83 9.97
CA ALA A 42 -0.53 26.65 10.54
C ALA A 42 0.25 25.83 9.49
N CYS A 43 -0.29 25.67 8.27
CA CYS A 43 0.41 24.98 7.18
C CYS A 43 1.67 25.71 6.71
N ILE A 44 1.60 27.04 6.53
CA ILE A 44 2.76 27.83 6.07
C ILE A 44 3.83 27.91 7.17
N GLY A 45 3.42 27.92 8.45
CA GLY A 45 4.33 28.04 9.59
C GLY A 45 4.94 26.73 10.04
N ALA A 46 4.51 25.60 9.47
CA ALA A 46 5.07 24.29 9.74
C ALA A 46 6.16 23.99 8.71
N PRO A 47 7.45 24.00 9.10
CA PRO A 47 8.53 23.59 8.18
C PRO A 47 8.44 22.11 7.78
N TYR A 48 7.62 21.31 8.49
CA TYR A 48 7.44 19.89 8.24
C TYR A 48 5.98 19.47 8.45
N THR A 49 5.49 18.59 7.57
CA THR A 49 4.22 17.87 7.77
C THR A 49 4.51 16.56 8.49
N LYS A 50 3.76 16.26 9.55
CA LYS A 50 3.87 14.96 10.24
C LYS A 50 3.52 13.84 9.25
N SER A 51 4.47 12.97 8.96
CA SER A 51 4.21 11.73 8.24
C SER A 51 3.84 10.62 9.23
N LEU A 52 2.95 9.73 8.80
CA LEU A 52 2.70 8.48 9.51
C LEU A 52 3.95 7.60 9.32
N ASN A 53 4.70 7.38 10.40
CA ASN A 53 5.98 6.67 10.37
C ASN A 53 5.76 5.21 10.77
N GLU A 54 5.05 4.46 9.93
CA GLU A 54 4.64 3.10 10.23
C GLU A 54 5.78 2.09 10.00
N ASN A 55 5.96 1.14 10.93
CA ASN A 55 6.90 0.04 10.76
C ASN A 55 6.23 -1.13 10.02
N LEU A 56 6.25 -1.12 8.69
CA LEU A 56 5.61 -2.16 7.85
C LEU A 56 6.44 -3.46 7.71
N GLY A 57 7.65 -3.51 8.26
CA GLY A 57 8.53 -4.70 8.18
C GLY A 57 7.88 -6.01 8.66
N PRO A 58 7.22 -6.03 9.83
CA PRO A 58 6.50 -7.20 10.33
C PRO A 58 5.36 -7.67 9.41
N LEU A 59 4.58 -6.73 8.83
CA LEU A 59 3.53 -7.05 7.86
C LEU A 59 4.12 -7.71 6.61
N VAL A 60 5.19 -7.14 6.06
CA VAL A 60 5.88 -7.69 4.89
C VAL A 60 6.44 -9.09 5.17
N ARG A 61 7.04 -9.31 6.35
CA ARG A 61 7.55 -10.62 6.76
C ARG A 61 6.44 -11.65 6.87
N TYR A 62 5.30 -11.26 7.44
CA TYR A 62 4.12 -12.10 7.54
C TYR A 62 3.62 -12.50 6.14
N LEU A 63 3.40 -11.52 5.25
CA LEU A 63 2.90 -11.77 3.89
C LEU A 63 3.82 -12.70 3.09
N ARG A 64 5.14 -12.51 3.19
CA ARG A 64 6.14 -13.40 2.56
C ARG A 64 6.08 -14.84 3.07
N ARG A 65 5.70 -15.07 4.32
CA ARG A 65 5.53 -16.41 4.88
C ARG A 65 4.28 -17.11 4.32
N GLN A 66 3.30 -16.35 3.83
CA GLN A 66 2.03 -16.90 3.33
C GLN A 66 2.06 -17.27 1.83
N ARG A 67 3.22 -17.18 1.18
CA ARG A 67 3.38 -17.60 -0.23
C ARG A 67 2.94 -19.05 -0.41
N GLY A 68 2.24 -19.32 -1.52
CA GLY A 68 1.69 -20.63 -1.84
C GLY A 68 0.33 -20.92 -1.20
N ARG A 69 -0.17 -20.07 -0.30
CA ARG A 69 -1.52 -20.19 0.26
C ARG A 69 -2.55 -19.42 -0.56
N ARG A 70 -3.81 -19.84 -0.46
CA ARG A 70 -4.95 -19.10 -1.03
C ARG A 70 -5.08 -17.74 -0.35
N TRP A 71 -5.18 -16.69 -1.16
CA TRP A 71 -5.28 -15.32 -0.70
C TRP A 71 -6.49 -15.09 0.18
N ASP A 72 -7.65 -15.65 -0.16
CA ASP A 72 -8.88 -15.48 0.63
C ASP A 72 -8.69 -15.91 2.09
N ALA A 73 -8.06 -17.08 2.31
CA ALA A 73 -7.78 -17.58 3.65
C ALA A 73 -6.80 -16.65 4.40
N VAL A 74 -5.74 -16.21 3.72
CA VAL A 74 -4.75 -15.28 4.28
C VAL A 74 -5.38 -13.93 4.63
N PHE A 75 -6.23 -13.41 3.75
CA PHE A 75 -6.91 -12.15 3.91
C PHE A 75 -7.94 -12.23 5.03
N SER A 76 -8.72 -13.31 5.12
CA SER A 76 -9.63 -13.57 6.24
C SER A 76 -8.89 -13.63 7.59
N GLU A 77 -7.73 -14.29 7.66
CA GLU A 77 -6.88 -14.28 8.86
C GLU A 77 -6.41 -12.87 9.24
N ILE A 78 -6.04 -12.04 8.26
CA ILE A 78 -5.66 -10.64 8.50
C ILE A 78 -6.87 -9.86 9.02
N CYS A 79 -8.02 -10.01 8.38
CA CYS A 79 -9.27 -9.34 8.73
C CYS A 79 -9.75 -9.69 10.15
N ALA A 80 -9.56 -10.94 10.58
CA ALA A 80 -9.90 -11.38 11.93
C ALA A 80 -9.04 -10.71 13.02
N LYS A 81 -7.78 -10.36 12.71
CA LYS A 81 -6.86 -9.72 13.68
C LYS A 81 -6.85 -8.19 13.58
N LEU A 82 -7.03 -7.66 12.38
CA LEU A 82 -7.10 -6.25 12.08
C LEU A 82 -8.56 -5.87 11.80
N ASP A 83 -9.42 -5.89 12.80
CA ASP A 83 -10.80 -5.46 12.65
C ASP A 83 -10.92 -3.97 12.23
N THR A 84 -12.05 -3.60 11.61
CA THR A 84 -12.30 -2.22 11.14
C THR A 84 -12.67 -1.24 12.27
N GLY A 85 -12.80 -1.70 13.52
CA GLY A 85 -13.19 -0.86 14.65
C GLY A 85 -12.14 0.18 15.07
N SER A 86 -10.91 0.09 14.52
CA SER A 86 -9.82 1.01 14.81
C SER A 86 -9.27 1.64 13.53
N THR A 87 -9.20 2.98 13.49
CA THR A 87 -8.58 3.75 12.39
C THR A 87 -7.16 3.29 12.10
N VAL A 88 -6.44 2.89 13.15
CA VAL A 88 -5.07 2.38 13.04
C VAL A 88 -5.04 1.02 12.33
N LYS A 89 -5.90 0.09 12.75
CA LYS A 89 -5.97 -1.24 12.11
C LYS A 89 -6.46 -1.14 10.66
N MET A 90 -7.38 -0.23 10.38
CA MET A 90 -7.83 0.09 9.03
C MET A 90 -6.69 0.62 8.17
N HIS A 91 -5.88 1.56 8.68
CA HIS A 91 -4.74 2.09 7.95
C HIS A 91 -3.66 1.03 7.68
N VAL A 92 -3.40 0.12 8.62
CA VAL A 92 -2.52 -1.04 8.36
C VAL A 92 -3.06 -1.95 7.24
N ARG A 93 -4.39 -2.05 7.08
CA ARG A 93 -5.00 -2.82 5.98
C ARG A 93 -4.83 -2.12 4.64
N GLU A 94 -4.90 -0.79 4.59
CA GLU A 94 -4.62 -0.03 3.37
C GLU A 94 -3.23 -0.35 2.82
N HIS A 95 -2.23 -0.49 3.70
CA HIS A 95 -0.87 -0.87 3.34
C HIS A 95 -0.72 -2.28 2.74
N ILE A 96 -1.73 -3.15 2.83
CA ILE A 96 -1.67 -4.46 2.17
C ILE A 96 -1.58 -4.30 0.65
N GLU A 97 -2.31 -3.33 0.08
CA GLU A 97 -2.34 -3.06 -1.36
C GLU A 97 -1.02 -2.47 -1.89
N ASP A 98 -0.19 -1.91 -1.00
CA ASP A 98 1.16 -1.46 -1.31
C ASP A 98 2.13 -2.64 -1.53
N PHE A 99 1.83 -3.80 -0.94
CA PHE A 99 2.72 -4.97 -0.99
C PHE A 99 2.19 -6.11 -1.86
N VAL A 100 0.86 -6.26 -1.97
CA VAL A 100 0.19 -7.35 -2.66
C VAL A 100 -0.69 -6.82 -3.78
N LEU A 101 -0.45 -7.31 -5.01
CA LEU A 101 -1.30 -7.07 -6.16
C LEU A 101 -2.47 -8.07 -6.18
N THR A 102 -3.67 -7.67 -5.72
CA THR A 102 -4.81 -8.59 -5.52
C THR A 102 -5.90 -8.49 -6.61
N ARG A 103 -6.08 -7.32 -7.23
CA ARG A 103 -7.19 -7.02 -8.15
C ARG A 103 -6.82 -7.26 -9.62
N ILE A 104 -6.16 -8.39 -9.90
CA ILE A 104 -5.84 -8.78 -11.27
C ILE A 104 -7.07 -9.44 -11.87
N SER A 105 -7.52 -8.97 -13.03
CA SER A 105 -8.57 -9.60 -13.83
C SER A 105 -7.98 -10.19 -15.11
N ILE A 106 -8.71 -11.12 -15.72
CA ILE A 106 -8.34 -11.70 -17.02
C ILE A 106 -9.27 -11.08 -18.06
N GLY A 107 -8.70 -10.38 -19.04
CA GLY A 107 -9.39 -9.78 -20.16
C GLY A 107 -9.86 -10.80 -21.19
N ARG A 108 -10.64 -10.33 -22.17
CA ARG A 108 -11.28 -11.17 -23.21
C ARG A 108 -10.31 -12.07 -23.96
N TYR A 109 -9.09 -11.60 -24.20
CA TYR A 109 -8.07 -12.32 -24.98
C TYR A 109 -7.05 -13.06 -24.10
N GLY A 110 -7.36 -13.28 -22.83
CA GLY A 110 -6.45 -13.93 -21.87
C GLY A 110 -5.41 -12.98 -21.26
N GLU A 111 -5.48 -11.69 -21.58
CA GLU A 111 -4.58 -10.66 -21.06
C GLU A 111 -4.82 -10.45 -19.57
N TRP A 112 -3.78 -10.38 -18.76
CA TRP A 112 -3.96 -10.01 -17.37
C TRP A 112 -4.04 -8.49 -17.25
N MET A 113 -5.04 -8.01 -16.51
CA MET A 113 -5.34 -6.60 -16.37
C MET A 113 -5.37 -6.21 -14.89
N PHE A 114 -4.95 -4.98 -14.60
CA PHE A 114 -5.06 -4.36 -13.28
C PHE A 114 -5.57 -2.94 -13.48
N GLU A 115 -6.61 -2.54 -12.72
CA GLU A 115 -7.23 -1.21 -12.83
C GLU A 115 -7.58 -0.80 -14.28
N GLY A 116 -8.11 -1.77 -15.05
CA GLY A 116 -8.54 -1.55 -16.43
C GLY A 116 -7.41 -1.49 -17.47
N GLN A 117 -6.17 -1.72 -17.06
CA GLN A 117 -5.00 -1.65 -17.94
C GLN A 117 -4.29 -3.00 -18.00
N VAL A 118 -3.83 -3.37 -19.19
CA VAL A 118 -3.12 -4.62 -19.42
C VAL A 118 -1.78 -4.57 -18.69
N LEU A 119 -1.48 -5.61 -17.92
CA LEU A 119 -0.19 -5.79 -17.29
C LEU A 119 0.86 -5.99 -18.39
N GLY A 120 1.64 -4.94 -18.64
CA GLY A 120 2.71 -4.92 -19.64
C GLY A 120 4.11 -5.09 -19.05
N ARG A 121 5.11 -4.51 -19.71
CA ARG A 121 6.50 -4.49 -19.21
C ARG A 121 6.64 -3.69 -17.91
N ARG A 122 7.70 -4.02 -17.18
CA ARG A 122 8.11 -3.67 -15.80
C ARG A 122 7.95 -2.21 -15.35
N ASP A 123 7.73 -1.27 -16.27
CA ASP A 123 8.03 0.13 -16.02
C ASP A 123 6.78 1.00 -15.73
N GLN A 124 5.57 0.48 -15.95
CA GLN A 124 4.35 1.30 -15.90
C GLN A 124 3.44 1.04 -14.67
N TRP A 125 3.57 -0.11 -14.01
CA TRP A 125 2.57 -0.58 -13.02
C TRP A 125 3.14 -1.04 -11.67
N PHE A 126 4.46 -1.21 -11.61
CA PHE A 126 5.12 -1.77 -10.45
C PHE A 126 5.47 -0.65 -9.47
N ARG A 127 4.46 -0.24 -8.68
CA ARG A 127 4.77 0.15 -7.29
C ARG A 127 5.63 -0.96 -6.68
N ARG A 128 6.39 -0.67 -5.62
CA ARG A 128 7.32 -1.61 -4.92
C ARG A 128 6.63 -2.83 -4.26
N ARG A 129 5.54 -3.34 -4.84
CA ARG A 129 4.81 -4.56 -4.52
C ARG A 129 5.75 -5.74 -4.66
N LYS A 130 5.65 -6.65 -3.69
CA LYS A 130 6.55 -7.81 -3.57
C LYS A 130 5.83 -9.10 -3.91
N LEU A 131 4.50 -9.10 -3.83
CA LEU A 131 3.65 -10.26 -4.03
C LEU A 131 2.47 -9.93 -4.95
N PHE A 132 1.89 -10.94 -5.57
CA PHE A 132 0.62 -10.85 -6.29
C PHE A 132 -0.25 -12.06 -6.01
N VAL A 133 -1.54 -11.92 -6.27
CA VAL A 133 -2.51 -13.01 -6.26
C VAL A 133 -2.71 -13.46 -7.69
N ASP A 134 -2.46 -14.73 -7.96
CA ASP A 134 -2.69 -15.30 -9.28
C ASP A 134 -4.20 -15.40 -9.54
N PRO A 135 -4.74 -14.69 -10.54
CA PRO A 135 -6.18 -14.66 -10.82
C PRO A 135 -6.75 -16.01 -11.26
N ARG A 136 -5.91 -16.99 -11.64
CA ARG A 136 -6.37 -18.33 -12.09
C ARG A 136 -6.73 -19.24 -10.91
N ASN A 137 -6.02 -19.12 -9.79
CA ASN A 137 -6.13 -20.04 -8.65
C ASN A 137 -6.28 -19.34 -7.29
N GLY A 138 -6.16 -18.01 -7.25
CA GLY A 138 -6.23 -17.21 -6.03
C GLY A 138 -5.05 -17.41 -5.09
N VAL A 139 -3.91 -17.95 -5.56
CA VAL A 139 -2.74 -18.24 -4.72
C VAL A 139 -1.82 -17.03 -4.66
N LEU A 140 -1.33 -16.73 -3.46
CA LEU A 140 -0.34 -15.68 -3.22
C LEU A 140 1.05 -16.12 -3.70
N LYS A 141 1.63 -15.38 -4.64
CA LYS A 141 2.92 -15.67 -5.29
C LYS A 141 3.86 -14.46 -5.25
N ASP A 142 5.16 -14.70 -5.46
CA ASP A 142 6.16 -13.63 -5.58
C ASP A 142 6.01 -12.88 -6.90
N MET A 143 6.21 -11.56 -6.88
CA MET A 143 6.18 -10.74 -8.10
C MET A 143 7.16 -11.19 -9.17
N ALA A 144 8.28 -11.80 -8.80
CA ALA A 144 9.23 -12.37 -9.75
C ALA A 144 8.60 -13.44 -10.67
N VAL A 145 7.61 -14.19 -10.17
CA VAL A 145 6.87 -15.18 -10.98
C VAL A 145 6.00 -14.47 -12.02
N LEU A 146 5.32 -13.40 -11.63
CA LEU A 146 4.53 -12.59 -12.57
C LEU A 146 5.43 -11.94 -13.61
N GLU A 147 6.58 -11.38 -13.21
CA GLU A 147 7.57 -10.83 -14.13
C GLU A 147 8.04 -11.88 -15.15
N ALA A 148 8.35 -13.10 -14.70
CA ALA A 148 8.74 -14.19 -15.59
C ALA A 148 7.60 -14.56 -16.57
N MET A 149 6.35 -14.62 -16.10
CA MET A 149 5.18 -14.90 -16.95
C MET A 149 4.94 -13.82 -18.01
N LEU A 150 5.15 -12.55 -17.64
CA LEU A 150 5.04 -11.41 -18.55
C LEU A 150 6.15 -11.43 -19.61
N VAL A 151 7.38 -11.77 -19.23
CA VAL A 151 8.52 -11.91 -20.16
C VAL A 151 8.29 -13.08 -21.12
N SER A 152 7.73 -14.20 -20.64
CA SER A 152 7.46 -15.38 -21.47
C SER A 152 6.19 -15.26 -22.32
N GLY A 153 5.46 -14.14 -22.25
CA GLY A 153 4.22 -13.93 -23.01
C GLY A 153 3.04 -14.79 -22.58
N MET A 154 3.09 -15.46 -21.42
CA MET A 154 2.03 -16.38 -20.95
C MET A 154 0.73 -15.67 -20.51
N VAL A 155 0.78 -14.35 -20.43
CA VAL A 155 -0.25 -13.48 -19.83
C VAL A 155 -0.54 -12.24 -20.67
N THR A 156 0.18 -12.05 -21.78
CA THR A 156 -0.16 -11.11 -22.86
C THR A 156 -0.95 -11.90 -23.90
N GLY A 157 -2.12 -11.43 -24.31
CA GLY A 157 -3.01 -12.16 -25.21
C GLY A 157 -2.43 -12.30 -26.61
N GLN A 158 -1.55 -13.27 -26.81
CA GLN A 158 -1.22 -13.79 -28.14
C GLN A 158 -1.72 -15.22 -28.23
N GLY A 159 -3.02 -15.33 -28.51
CA GLY A 159 -3.73 -16.57 -28.78
C GLY A 159 -4.89 -16.30 -29.73
N GLY A 160 -4.57 -15.72 -30.89
CA GLY A 160 -5.56 -15.32 -31.89
C GLY A 160 -4.96 -15.28 -33.29
N ALA A 161 -4.23 -16.34 -33.68
CA ALA A 161 -4.11 -16.67 -35.09
C ALA A 161 -5.38 -17.41 -35.50
N ARG A 162 -6.37 -16.66 -36.01
CA ARG A 162 -7.41 -17.16 -36.92
C ARG A 162 -7.84 -16.03 -37.84
#